data_AF-A0A8S3I955-F1
#
_entry.id   AF-A0A8S3I955-F1
#
_cell.length_a   1.000
_cell.length_b   1.000
_cell.length_c   1.000
_cell.angle_alpha   90.00
_cell.angle_beta   90.00
_cell.angle_gamma   90.00
#
_symmetry.space_group_name_H-M   'P 1'
#
loop_
_entity.id
_entity.type
_entity.pdbx_description
1 polymer ?
#
loop_
_entity_poly.entity_id
_entity_poly.type
_entity_poly.pdbx_seq_one_letter_code
_entity_poly.pdbx_strand_id
1 'polypeptide(L)'
;QKTIENLKRPPNRTERGKIGHYIRLFEPIVILSLKKYVNSNETDFQASVLDLLVELLLIRVNYSLLDADEHFLTHIINQLEMIEENISGYDVSSYFIYRIAEFLVMLSHDTLHSKQVIKVQDLIKHCDLLLASGHEPETHALLALEPVVFDLFLVRVKADNKELEAQRMVIVQTLLKLVRYNKALQLLTIIVDSVRNEGDKWKRLSRQIVDV
;
A
#
# COMPACT_ATOMS: atom_id res chain seq x y z
N GLN A 1 18.02 16.15 32.08
CA GLN A 1 17.85 17.11 30.96
C GLN A 1 18.91 16.99 29.84
N LYS A 2 20.11 16.43 30.07
CA LYS A 2 21.15 16.26 29.02
C LYS A 2 20.91 15.17 27.95
N THR A 3 19.90 14.31 28.11
CA THR A 3 19.72 13.12 27.25
C THR A 3 18.92 13.40 25.97
N ILE A 4 18.08 14.44 25.96
CA ILE A 4 17.14 14.70 24.85
C ILE A 4 17.78 15.55 23.73
N GLU A 5 18.80 16.36 24.04
CA GLU A 5 19.49 17.20 23.03
C GLU A 5 20.35 16.38 22.04
N ASN A 6 20.79 15.17 22.42
CA ASN A 6 21.63 14.33 21.56
C ASN A 6 20.86 13.65 20.41
N LEU A 7 19.53 13.58 20.48
CA LEU A 7 18.69 13.00 19.42
C LEU A 7 18.50 13.94 18.21
N LYS A 8 18.88 15.22 18.34
CA LYS A 8 18.76 16.22 17.25
C LYS A 8 20.05 16.40 16.44
N ARG A 9 21.13 15.68 16.75
CA ARG A 9 22.40 15.79 16.00
C ARG A 9 22.39 14.80 14.83
N PRO A 10 22.73 15.24 13.60
CA PRO A 10 22.89 14.32 12.49
C PRO A 10 24.01 13.32 12.80
N PRO A 11 23.82 12.01 12.52
CA PRO A 11 24.74 10.97 12.96
C PRO A 11 26.10 11.13 12.29
N ASN A 12 27.15 11.03 13.11
CA ASN A 12 28.54 11.08 12.66
C ASN A 12 28.86 9.88 11.76
N ARG A 13 29.87 10.00 10.89
CA ARG A 13 30.21 8.99 9.87
C ARG A 13 30.43 7.57 10.45
N THR A 14 30.95 7.49 11.67
CA THR A 14 31.14 6.26 12.45
C THR A 14 29.84 5.65 12.98
N GLU A 15 28.84 6.47 13.33
CA GLU A 15 27.52 6.01 13.76
C GLU A 15 26.69 5.49 12.59
N ARG A 16 26.81 6.11 11.40
CA ARG A 16 26.22 5.59 10.16
C ARG A 16 26.75 4.21 9.79
N GLY A 17 28.06 3.98 9.99
CA GLY A 17 28.68 2.66 9.79
C GLY A 17 28.16 1.59 10.76
N LYS A 18 27.90 1.96 12.02
CA LYS A 18 27.32 1.05 13.02
C LYS A 18 25.87 0.69 12.71
N ILE A 19 25.05 1.67 12.31
CA ILE A 19 23.66 1.43 11.89
C ILE A 19 23.61 0.47 10.70
N GLY A 20 24.47 0.67 9.70
CA GLY A 20 24.57 -0.26 8.56
C GLY A 20 24.96 -1.69 8.96
N HIS A 21 25.81 -1.85 9.98
CA HIS A 21 26.14 -3.17 10.52
C HIS A 21 24.95 -3.81 11.25
N TYR A 22 24.23 -3.06 12.10
CA TYR A 22 23.05 -3.57 12.79
C TYR A 22 21.93 -3.99 11.82
N ILE A 23 21.72 -3.26 10.73
CA ILE A 23 20.74 -3.63 9.69
C ILE A 23 21.10 -4.99 9.05
N ARG A 24 22.40 -5.23 8.77
CA ARG A 24 22.86 -6.51 8.21
C ARG A 24 22.63 -7.71 9.14
N LEU A 25 22.58 -7.50 10.45
CA LEU A 25 22.30 -8.59 11.40
C LEU A 25 20.87 -9.13 11.24
N PHE A 26 19.94 -8.36 10.65
CA PHE A 26 18.58 -8.80 10.38
C PHE A 26 18.42 -9.54 9.06
N GLU A 27 19.41 -9.50 8.16
CA GLU A 27 19.35 -10.14 6.84
C GLU A 27 18.97 -11.64 6.92
N PRO A 28 19.54 -12.48 7.81
CA PRO A 28 19.13 -13.88 7.91
C PRO A 28 17.68 -14.05 8.35
N ILE A 29 17.18 -13.16 9.21
CA ILE A 29 15.81 -13.19 9.72
C ILE A 29 14.85 -12.81 8.58
N VAL A 30 15.17 -11.75 7.82
CA VAL A 30 14.36 -11.32 6.66
C VAL A 30 14.28 -12.46 5.64
N ILE A 31 15.41 -13.07 5.27
CA ILE A 31 15.44 -14.19 4.31
C ILE A 31 14.61 -15.38 4.82
N LEU A 32 14.72 -15.71 6.11
CA LEU A 32 13.94 -16.82 6.69
C LEU A 32 12.44 -16.52 6.67
N SER A 33 12.04 -15.28 7.00
CA SER A 33 10.65 -14.84 6.96
C SER A 33 10.07 -14.93 5.54
N LEU A 34 10.80 -14.45 4.53
CA LEU A 34 10.38 -14.55 3.12
C LEU A 34 10.22 -16.01 2.67
N LYS A 35 11.15 -16.89 3.04
CA LYS A 35 11.04 -18.32 2.73
C LYS A 35 9.84 -18.97 3.42
N LYS A 36 9.59 -18.63 4.69
CA LYS A 36 8.46 -19.18 5.43
C LYS A 36 7.13 -18.66 4.90
N TYR A 37 7.07 -17.41 4.47
CA TYR A 37 5.88 -16.80 3.86
C TYR A 37 5.36 -17.63 2.69
N VAL A 38 6.25 -17.98 1.75
CA VAL A 38 5.91 -18.71 0.50
C VAL A 38 5.45 -20.14 0.79
N ASN A 39 5.82 -20.70 1.96
CA ASN A 39 5.46 -22.06 2.36
C ASN A 39 4.36 -22.10 3.43
N SER A 40 3.72 -20.98 3.74
CA SER A 40 2.66 -20.88 4.73
C SER A 40 1.33 -20.49 4.08
N ASN A 41 0.22 -20.93 4.67
CA ASN A 41 -1.13 -20.43 4.36
C ASN A 41 -1.73 -19.63 5.54
N GLU A 42 -0.93 -19.36 6.57
CA GLU A 42 -1.34 -18.58 7.74
C GLU A 42 -1.28 -17.09 7.40
N THR A 43 -2.43 -16.51 7.08
CA THR A 43 -2.54 -15.12 6.59
C THR A 43 -2.07 -14.09 7.61
N ASP A 44 -2.23 -14.33 8.91
CA ASP A 44 -1.71 -13.44 9.96
C ASP A 44 -0.17 -13.43 10.03
N PHE A 45 0.47 -14.59 9.86
CA PHE A 45 1.92 -14.68 9.75
C PHE A 45 2.40 -13.97 8.48
N GLN A 46 1.72 -14.22 7.35
CA GLN A 46 2.05 -13.58 6.08
C GLN A 46 1.92 -12.05 6.15
N ALA A 47 0.84 -11.55 6.77
CA ALA A 47 0.66 -10.13 7.03
C ALA A 47 1.79 -9.54 7.89
N SER A 48 2.27 -10.28 8.89
CA SER A 48 3.40 -9.87 9.74
C SER A 48 4.74 -9.81 8.99
N VAL A 49 4.92 -10.61 7.93
CA VAL A 49 6.10 -10.50 7.05
C VAL A 49 5.96 -9.28 6.14
N LEU A 50 4.76 -9.01 5.62
CA LEU A 50 4.49 -7.77 4.88
C LEU A 50 4.72 -6.54 5.76
N ASP A 51 4.38 -6.62 7.06
CA ASP A 51 4.74 -5.59 8.05
C ASP A 51 6.22 -5.27 8.05
N LEU A 52 7.05 -6.31 8.18
CA LEU A 52 8.49 -6.16 8.14
C LEU A 52 8.96 -5.50 6.84
N LEU A 53 8.41 -5.89 5.69
CA LEU A 53 8.82 -5.37 4.39
C LEU A 53 8.40 -3.91 4.17
N VAL A 54 7.20 -3.54 4.57
CA VAL A 54 6.73 -2.16 4.58
C VAL A 54 7.67 -1.28 5.40
N GLU A 55 8.04 -1.71 6.61
CA GLU A 55 8.98 -0.97 7.46
C GLU A 55 10.37 -0.84 6.82
N LEU A 56 10.87 -1.90 6.16
CA LEU A 56 12.14 -1.86 5.42
C LEU A 56 12.10 -0.87 4.25
N LEU A 57 10.98 -0.80 3.51
CA LEU A 57 10.78 0.19 2.45
C LEU A 57 10.71 1.62 3.01
N LEU A 58 10.05 1.83 4.16
CA LEU A 58 9.97 3.15 4.81
C LEU A 58 11.36 3.68 5.21
N ILE A 59 12.26 2.82 5.69
CA ILE A 59 13.65 3.19 5.99
C ILE A 59 14.57 3.17 4.75
N ARG A 60 14.00 3.02 3.54
CA ARG A 60 14.67 3.05 2.24
C ARG A 60 15.69 1.93 2.01
N VAL A 61 15.40 0.74 2.51
CA VAL A 61 16.10 -0.46 2.04
C VAL A 61 15.69 -0.71 0.59
N ASN A 62 16.67 -0.93 -0.29
CA ASN A 62 16.40 -1.29 -1.68
C ASN A 62 15.83 -2.71 -1.73
N TYR A 63 14.56 -2.86 -2.11
CA TYR A 63 13.89 -4.16 -2.13
C TYR A 63 14.48 -5.12 -3.19
N SER A 64 15.25 -4.64 -4.19
CA SER A 64 15.91 -5.51 -5.18
C SER A 64 17.04 -6.32 -4.57
N LEU A 65 17.52 -5.92 -3.39
CA LEU A 65 18.47 -6.71 -2.61
C LEU A 65 17.80 -7.88 -1.89
N LEU A 66 16.49 -7.80 -1.66
CA LEU A 66 15.70 -8.83 -0.98
C LEU A 66 15.07 -9.81 -1.99
N ASP A 67 14.61 -9.29 -3.13
CA ASP A 67 13.90 -10.05 -4.16
C ASP A 67 14.37 -9.65 -5.57
N ALA A 68 15.63 -9.98 -5.88
CA ALA A 68 16.28 -9.57 -7.14
C ALA A 68 15.58 -10.11 -8.40
N ASP A 69 15.01 -11.31 -8.30
CA ASP A 69 14.34 -12.02 -9.39
C ASP A 69 12.82 -11.88 -9.34
N GLU A 70 12.28 -11.02 -8.46
CA GLU A 70 10.84 -10.72 -8.33
C GLU A 70 9.97 -11.96 -8.03
N HIS A 71 10.56 -13.04 -7.51
CA HIS A 71 9.85 -14.29 -7.19
C HIS A 71 8.87 -14.08 -6.03
N PHE A 72 9.28 -13.32 -5.01
CA PHE A 72 8.44 -13.05 -3.86
C PHE A 72 7.28 -12.13 -4.24
N LEU A 73 7.56 -11.08 -5.01
CA LEU A 73 6.53 -10.17 -5.51
C LEU A 73 5.53 -10.89 -6.42
N THR A 74 6.00 -11.72 -7.35
CA THR A 74 5.14 -12.55 -8.21
C THR A 74 4.25 -13.47 -7.37
N HIS A 75 4.78 -14.06 -6.30
CA HIS A 75 4.00 -14.90 -5.41
C HIS A 75 2.87 -14.12 -4.70
N ILE A 76 3.13 -12.88 -4.25
CA ILE A 76 2.10 -12.02 -3.64
C ILE A 76 1.00 -11.66 -4.65
N ILE A 77 1.38 -11.30 -5.88
CA ILE A 77 0.40 -10.96 -6.93
C ILE A 77 -0.48 -12.17 -7.24
N ASN A 78 0.12 -13.36 -7.39
CA ASN A 78 -0.64 -14.59 -7.61
C ASN A 78 -1.58 -14.91 -6.43
N GLN A 79 -1.17 -14.64 -5.19
CA GLN A 79 -2.06 -14.79 -4.03
C GLN A 79 -3.25 -13.82 -4.10
N LEU A 80 -3.03 -12.58 -4.52
CA LEU A 80 -4.10 -11.60 -4.72
C LEU A 80 -5.09 -12.07 -5.81
N GLU A 81 -4.58 -12.55 -6.94
CA GLU A 81 -5.40 -13.13 -8.02
C GLU A 81 -6.22 -14.34 -7.53
N MET A 82 -5.63 -15.22 -6.71
CA MET A 82 -6.37 -16.34 -6.12
C MET A 82 -7.50 -15.90 -5.18
N ILE A 83 -7.33 -14.78 -4.47
CA ILE A 83 -8.37 -14.18 -3.61
C ILE A 83 -9.48 -13.60 -4.49
N GLU A 84 -9.13 -12.93 -5.59
CA GLU A 84 -10.06 -12.36 -6.57
C GLU A 84 -10.91 -13.44 -7.26
N GLU A 85 -10.30 -14.58 -7.58
CA GLU A 85 -11.01 -15.71 -8.20
C GLU A 85 -11.81 -16.55 -7.19
N ASN A 86 -11.71 -16.22 -5.89
CA ASN A 86 -12.33 -16.96 -4.78
C ASN A 86 -11.95 -18.46 -4.78
N ILE A 87 -10.73 -18.76 -5.25
CA ILE A 87 -10.20 -20.13 -5.34
C ILE A 87 -9.61 -20.58 -4.00
N SER A 88 -9.23 -19.64 -3.13
CA SER A 88 -8.44 -19.89 -1.93
C SER A 88 -9.07 -20.92 -0.99
N GLY A 89 -10.40 -21.01 -0.87
CA GLY A 89 -11.05 -22.01 -0.01
C GLY A 89 -10.68 -21.93 1.48
N TYR A 90 -9.87 -20.95 1.88
CA TYR A 90 -9.47 -20.64 3.25
C TYR A 90 -9.87 -19.20 3.59
N ASP A 91 -10.10 -18.95 4.88
CA ASP A 91 -10.50 -17.66 5.42
C ASP A 91 -9.32 -16.66 5.30
N VAL A 92 -9.50 -15.65 4.46
CA VAL A 92 -8.48 -14.63 4.20
C VAL A 92 -8.71 -13.49 5.18
N SER A 93 -7.74 -13.26 6.07
CA SER A 93 -7.80 -12.15 7.00
C SER A 93 -7.86 -10.81 6.26
N SER A 94 -8.83 -9.96 6.60
CA SER A 94 -8.95 -8.59 6.11
C SER A 94 -7.66 -7.77 6.31
N TYR A 95 -6.92 -8.05 7.39
CA TYR A 95 -5.63 -7.40 7.64
C TYR A 95 -4.60 -7.77 6.57
N PHE A 96 -4.56 -9.03 6.15
CA PHE A 96 -3.65 -9.48 5.11
C PHE A 96 -3.90 -8.80 3.76
N ILE A 97 -5.17 -8.62 3.37
CA ILE A 97 -5.56 -7.90 2.15
C ILE A 97 -5.06 -6.46 2.18
N TYR A 98 -5.28 -5.76 3.31
CA TYR A 98 -4.75 -4.41 3.50
C TYR A 98 -3.21 -4.38 3.38
N ARG A 99 -2.50 -5.32 4.01
CA ARG A 99 -1.03 -5.38 3.95
C ARG A 99 -0.50 -5.67 2.56
N ILE A 100 -1.16 -6.53 1.77
CA ILE A 100 -0.80 -6.74 0.36
C ILE A 100 -0.92 -5.41 -0.39
N ALA A 101 -2.08 -4.77 -0.32
CA ALA A 101 -2.32 -3.54 -1.05
C ALA A 101 -1.34 -2.42 -0.65
N GLU A 102 -1.07 -2.25 0.64
CA GLU A 102 -0.11 -1.26 1.12
C GLU A 102 1.31 -1.54 0.64
N PHE A 103 1.78 -2.78 0.76
CA PHE A 103 3.11 -3.18 0.28
C PHE A 103 3.27 -2.91 -1.22
N LEU A 104 2.27 -3.25 -2.03
CA LEU A 104 2.32 -3.04 -3.47
C LEU A 104 2.24 -1.55 -3.86
N VAL A 105 1.44 -0.75 -3.14
CA VAL A 105 1.44 0.72 -3.30
C VAL A 105 2.83 1.27 -3.00
N MET A 106 3.47 0.84 -1.91
CA MET A 106 4.81 1.28 -1.56
C MET A 106 5.84 0.95 -2.63
N LEU A 107 5.82 -0.26 -3.18
CA LEU A 107 6.71 -0.66 -4.27
C LEU A 107 6.45 0.13 -5.56
N SER A 108 5.22 0.59 -5.79
CA SER A 108 4.91 1.43 -6.96
C SER A 108 5.67 2.77 -6.95
N HIS A 109 6.17 3.21 -5.79
CA HIS A 109 7.00 4.39 -5.60
C HIS A 109 8.50 4.14 -5.68
N ASP A 110 8.94 2.89 -5.55
CA ASP A 110 10.35 2.67 -5.22
C ASP A 110 11.26 2.95 -6.42
N THR A 111 11.84 4.15 -6.42
CA THR A 111 12.81 4.60 -7.42
C THR A 111 14.19 3.98 -7.27
N LEU A 112 14.48 3.30 -6.15
CA LEU A 112 15.72 2.56 -5.93
C LEU A 112 15.72 1.22 -6.68
N HIS A 113 14.54 0.79 -7.11
CA HIS A 113 14.37 -0.27 -8.09
C HIS A 113 14.58 0.24 -9.52
N SER A 114 15.44 -0.44 -10.27
CA SER A 114 15.69 -0.12 -11.67
C SER A 114 14.56 -0.52 -12.61
N LYS A 115 13.63 -1.38 -12.17
CA LYS A 115 12.43 -1.78 -12.91
C LYS A 115 11.21 -1.52 -12.03
N GLN A 116 10.30 -0.69 -12.52
CA GLN A 116 8.99 -0.52 -11.88
C GLN A 116 8.17 -1.79 -12.15
N VAL A 117 8.09 -2.67 -11.17
CA VAL A 117 7.46 -3.99 -11.32
C VAL A 117 5.93 -3.89 -11.24
N ILE A 118 5.42 -2.97 -10.41
CA ILE A 118 3.99 -2.73 -10.26
C ILE A 118 3.66 -1.24 -10.36
N LYS A 119 2.58 -0.91 -11.08
CA LYS A 119 2.07 0.45 -11.21
C LYS A 119 0.75 0.59 -10.47
N VAL A 120 0.43 1.81 -10.07
CA VAL A 120 -0.84 2.10 -9.39
C VAL A 120 -2.06 1.78 -10.25
N GLN A 121 -1.97 1.91 -11.57
CA GLN A 121 -3.02 1.44 -12.48
C GLN A 121 -3.31 -0.06 -12.33
N ASP A 122 -2.32 -0.89 -12.00
CA ASP A 122 -2.49 -2.33 -11.86
C ASP A 122 -3.14 -2.65 -10.51
N LEU A 123 -2.80 -1.89 -9.46
CA LEU A 123 -3.46 -1.96 -8.15
C LEU A 123 -4.94 -1.58 -8.22
N ILE A 124 -5.27 -0.54 -9.00
CA ILE A 124 -6.67 -0.14 -9.23
C ILE A 124 -7.43 -1.28 -9.92
N LYS A 125 -6.82 -1.95 -10.92
CA LYS A 125 -7.45 -3.11 -11.57
C LYS A 125 -7.70 -4.24 -10.58
N HIS A 126 -6.73 -4.58 -9.74
CA HIS A 126 -6.91 -5.60 -8.69
C HIS A 126 -8.03 -5.23 -7.71
N CYS A 127 -8.13 -3.95 -7.31
CA CYS A 127 -9.25 -3.48 -6.49
C CYS A 127 -10.61 -3.64 -7.19
N ASP A 128 -10.69 -3.38 -8.49
CA ASP A 128 -11.91 -3.58 -9.28
C ASP A 128 -12.25 -5.08 -9.40
N LEU A 129 -11.25 -5.96 -9.53
CA LEU A 129 -11.43 -7.41 -9.55
C LEU A 129 -11.91 -7.93 -8.18
N LEU A 130 -11.33 -7.46 -7.07
CA LEU A 130 -11.81 -7.77 -5.71
C LEU A 130 -13.24 -7.28 -5.48
N LEU A 131 -13.66 -6.18 -6.12
CA LEU A 131 -15.04 -5.72 -6.03
C LEU A 131 -15.99 -6.62 -6.84
N ALA A 132 -15.51 -7.18 -7.95
CA ALA A 132 -16.25 -8.09 -8.81
C ALA A 132 -16.27 -9.55 -8.31
N SER A 133 -15.40 -9.92 -7.36
CA SER A 133 -15.26 -11.29 -6.86
C SER A 133 -16.43 -11.80 -6.01
N GLY A 134 -17.37 -10.91 -5.64
CA GLY A 134 -18.52 -11.25 -4.80
C GLY A 134 -18.23 -11.30 -3.30
N HIS A 135 -17.00 -10.97 -2.88
CA HIS A 135 -16.66 -10.78 -1.46
C HIS A 135 -17.34 -9.54 -0.87
N GLU A 136 -17.46 -9.50 0.46
CA GLU A 136 -17.99 -8.32 1.15
C GLU A 136 -17.05 -7.10 0.92
N PRO A 137 -17.54 -5.99 0.34
CA PRO A 137 -16.66 -4.88 -0.05
C PRO A 137 -15.88 -4.26 1.11
N GLU A 138 -16.46 -4.16 2.31
CA GLU A 138 -15.79 -3.57 3.48
C GLU A 138 -14.61 -4.40 4.01
N THR A 139 -14.57 -5.71 3.74
CA THR A 139 -13.52 -6.61 4.23
C THR A 139 -12.47 -6.94 3.17
N HIS A 140 -12.70 -6.55 1.91
CA HIS A 140 -11.83 -6.87 0.76
C HIS A 140 -11.53 -5.63 -0.07
N ALA A 141 -12.40 -5.27 -1.03
CA ALA A 141 -12.13 -4.23 -2.01
C ALA A 141 -11.88 -2.85 -1.38
N LEU A 142 -12.67 -2.45 -0.38
CA LEU A 142 -12.49 -1.14 0.30
C LEU A 142 -11.23 -1.10 1.18
N LEU A 143 -10.77 -2.24 1.70
CA LEU A 143 -9.49 -2.32 2.41
C LEU A 143 -8.31 -2.25 1.46
N ALA A 144 -8.40 -2.90 0.30
CA ALA A 144 -7.37 -2.80 -0.73
C ALA A 144 -7.29 -1.39 -1.35
N LEU A 145 -8.43 -0.70 -1.46
CA LEU A 145 -8.50 0.67 -1.96
C LEU A 145 -7.92 1.71 -1.00
N GLU A 146 -7.93 1.46 0.31
CA GLU A 146 -7.53 2.45 1.31
C GLU A 146 -6.06 2.92 1.15
N PRO A 147 -5.05 2.03 1.04
CA PRO A 147 -3.68 2.45 0.75
C PRO A 147 -3.54 3.23 -0.55
N VAL A 148 -4.32 2.87 -1.59
CA VAL A 148 -4.31 3.56 -2.90
C VAL A 148 -4.87 4.97 -2.77
N VAL A 149 -5.93 5.16 -1.98
CA VAL A 149 -6.52 6.47 -1.67
C VAL A 149 -5.49 7.34 -0.92
N PHE A 150 -4.88 6.82 0.14
CA PHE A 150 -3.88 7.57 0.90
C PHE A 150 -2.71 7.99 0.04
N ASP A 151 -2.22 7.10 -0.82
CA ASP A 151 -1.14 7.45 -1.71
C ASP A 151 -1.55 8.52 -2.74
N LEU A 152 -2.61 8.29 -3.52
CA LEU A 152 -3.00 9.21 -4.59
C LEU A 152 -3.42 10.59 -4.08
N PHE A 153 -4.05 10.66 -2.90
CA PHE A 153 -4.68 11.87 -2.39
C PHE A 153 -3.98 12.49 -1.18
N LEU A 154 -2.99 11.87 -0.56
CA LEU A 154 -2.20 12.47 0.53
C LEU A 154 -0.70 12.50 0.23
N VAL A 155 -0.15 11.44 -0.37
CA VAL A 155 1.29 11.36 -0.65
C VAL A 155 1.64 12.07 -1.97
N ARG A 156 0.94 11.75 -3.05
CA ARG A 156 1.24 12.23 -4.41
C ARG A 156 0.45 13.47 -4.85
N VAL A 157 -0.19 14.18 -3.93
CA VAL A 157 -1.08 15.34 -4.22
C VAL A 157 -0.45 16.35 -5.18
N LYS A 158 0.84 16.65 -4.98
CA LYS A 158 1.57 17.68 -5.75
C LYS A 158 2.21 17.15 -7.03
N ALA A 159 2.10 15.85 -7.32
CA ALA A 159 2.61 15.29 -8.56
C ALA A 159 1.68 15.70 -9.72
N ASP A 160 2.14 16.63 -10.56
CA ASP A 160 1.44 17.05 -11.77
C ASP A 160 1.66 16.01 -12.87
N ASN A 161 0.78 15.01 -12.89
CA ASN A 161 0.77 13.96 -13.88
C ASN A 161 -0.68 13.67 -14.28
N LYS A 162 -0.98 13.85 -15.57
CA LYS A 162 -2.31 13.58 -16.14
C LYS A 162 -2.79 12.15 -15.88
N GLU A 163 -1.86 11.19 -15.82
CA GLU A 163 -2.17 9.80 -15.48
C GLU A 163 -2.67 9.67 -14.04
N LEU A 164 -2.06 10.40 -13.09
CA LEU A 164 -2.49 10.39 -11.69
C LEU A 164 -3.86 11.05 -11.51
N GLU A 165 -4.14 12.14 -12.23
CA GLU A 165 -5.49 12.74 -12.22
C GLU A 165 -6.54 11.76 -12.78
N ALA A 166 -6.22 11.02 -13.85
CA ALA A 166 -7.11 9.97 -14.36
C ALA A 166 -7.36 8.86 -13.32
N GLN A 167 -6.30 8.39 -12.67
CA GLN A 167 -6.38 7.39 -11.59
C GLN A 167 -7.23 7.90 -10.40
N ARG A 168 -7.01 9.14 -9.96
CA ARG A 168 -7.83 9.81 -8.92
C ARG A 168 -9.30 9.84 -9.29
N MET A 169 -9.63 10.21 -10.53
CA MET A 169 -11.03 10.23 -10.99
C MET A 169 -11.66 8.83 -10.95
N VAL A 170 -10.94 7.80 -11.38
CA VAL A 170 -11.43 6.41 -11.31
C VAL A 170 -11.74 6.02 -9.86
N ILE A 171 -10.83 6.28 -8.92
CA ILE A 171 -11.03 5.98 -7.50
C ILE A 171 -12.26 6.68 -6.94
N VAL A 172 -12.45 7.97 -7.23
CA VAL A 172 -13.64 8.71 -6.77
C VAL A 172 -14.92 8.07 -7.32
N GLN A 173 -14.95 7.71 -8.60
CA GLN A 173 -16.13 7.08 -9.21
C GLN A 173 -16.41 5.69 -8.62
N THR A 174 -15.37 4.90 -8.34
CA THR A 174 -15.52 3.60 -7.66
C THR A 174 -16.07 3.78 -6.25
N LEU A 175 -15.55 4.71 -5.46
CA LEU A 175 -16.05 4.98 -4.10
C LEU A 175 -17.47 5.54 -4.10
N LEU A 176 -17.85 6.36 -5.08
CA LEU A 176 -19.22 6.87 -5.22
C LEU A 176 -20.24 5.75 -5.48
N LYS A 177 -19.87 4.71 -6.22
CA LYS A 177 -20.72 3.51 -6.37
C LYS A 177 -20.88 2.71 -5.07
N LEU A 178 -20.03 2.99 -4.08
CA LEU A 178 -19.94 2.27 -2.80
C LEU A 178 -20.37 3.13 -1.61
N VAL A 179 -21.01 4.29 -1.80
CA VAL A 179 -21.40 5.23 -0.73
C VAL A 179 -22.28 4.63 0.37
N ARG A 180 -22.97 3.51 0.08
CA ARG A 180 -23.75 2.77 1.09
C ARG A 180 -22.88 2.17 2.20
N TYR A 181 -21.58 2.00 1.96
CA TYR A 181 -20.62 1.45 2.90
C TYR A 181 -19.95 2.58 3.70
N ASN A 182 -19.85 2.41 5.01
CA ASN A 182 -19.30 3.44 5.90
C ASN A 182 -17.83 3.70 5.54
N LYS A 183 -17.07 2.64 5.26
CA LYS A 183 -15.67 2.77 4.86
C LYS A 183 -15.50 3.61 3.59
N ALA A 184 -16.38 3.48 2.60
CA ALA A 184 -16.33 4.30 1.39
C ALA A 184 -16.57 5.80 1.69
N LEU A 185 -17.51 6.12 2.58
CA LEU A 185 -17.75 7.50 3.03
C LEU A 185 -16.55 8.08 3.78
N GLN A 186 -15.88 7.28 4.61
CA GLN A 186 -14.65 7.70 5.29
C GLN A 186 -13.55 8.06 4.27
N LEU A 187 -13.33 7.19 3.27
CA LEU A 187 -12.35 7.44 2.21
C LEU A 187 -12.72 8.67 1.36
N LEU A 188 -13.99 8.85 1.00
CA LEU A 188 -14.47 10.04 0.30
C LEU A 188 -14.25 11.32 1.13
N THR A 189 -14.43 11.26 2.45
CA THR A 189 -14.18 12.39 3.36
C THR A 189 -12.71 12.80 3.33
N ILE A 190 -11.79 11.82 3.35
CA ILE A 190 -10.35 12.06 3.22
C ILE A 190 -10.02 12.74 1.88
N ILE A 191 -10.65 12.28 0.79
CA ILE A 191 -10.46 12.87 -0.55
C ILE A 191 -10.99 14.31 -0.60
N VAL A 192 -12.17 14.58 -0.04
CA VAL A 192 -12.73 15.95 -0.02
C VAL A 192 -11.83 16.90 0.78
N ASP A 193 -11.31 16.43 1.91
CA ASP A 193 -10.41 17.23 2.74
C ASP A 193 -9.07 17.52 2.03
N SER A 194 -8.52 16.55 1.28
CA SER A 194 -7.27 16.75 0.57
C SER A 194 -7.33 17.84 -0.52
N VAL A 195 -8.50 18.02 -1.15
CA VAL A 195 -8.73 19.07 -2.17
C VAL A 195 -9.37 20.34 -1.61
N ARG A 196 -9.53 20.48 -0.29
CA ARG A 196 -10.28 21.58 0.35
C ARG A 196 -9.84 22.99 -0.08
N ASN A 197 -8.54 23.16 -0.36
CA ASN A 197 -7.97 24.43 -0.77
C ASN A 197 -8.01 24.67 -2.30
N GLU A 198 -8.52 23.72 -3.09
CA GLU A 198 -8.59 23.79 -4.56
C GLU A 198 -9.89 24.42 -5.09
N GLY A 199 -10.56 25.24 -4.26
CA GLY A 199 -11.68 26.11 -4.65
C GLY A 199 -12.82 25.42 -5.40
N ASP A 200 -12.79 25.47 -6.74
CA ASP A 200 -13.80 24.87 -7.61
C ASP A 200 -13.78 23.34 -7.62
N LYS A 201 -12.60 22.72 -7.49
CA LYS A 201 -12.47 21.25 -7.44
C LYS A 201 -13.18 20.70 -6.21
N TRP A 202 -12.95 21.33 -5.06
CA TRP A 202 -13.62 21.00 -3.80
C TRP A 202 -15.15 21.12 -3.89
N LYS A 203 -15.65 22.24 -4.44
CA LYS A 203 -17.10 22.46 -4.60
C LYS A 203 -17.76 21.40 -5.49
N ARG A 204 -17.13 21.08 -6.62
CA ARG A 204 -17.64 20.07 -7.57
C ARG A 204 -17.69 18.69 -6.93
N LEU A 205 -16.60 18.26 -6.31
CA LEU A 205 -16.53 16.96 -5.66
C LEU A 205 -17.51 16.85 -4.48
N SER A 206 -17.58 17.87 -3.63
CA SER A 206 -18.49 17.89 -2.48
C SER A 206 -19.94 17.80 -2.94
N ARG A 207 -20.32 18.53 -4.00
CA ARG A 207 -21.66 18.45 -4.58
C ARG A 207 -21.95 17.07 -5.16
N GLN A 208 -20.98 16.48 -5.87
CA GLN A 208 -21.13 15.14 -6.44
C GLN A 208 -21.40 14.08 -5.37
N ILE A 209 -20.77 14.18 -4.19
CA ILE A 209 -21.01 13.24 -3.09
C ILE A 209 -22.39 13.44 -2.45
N VAL A 210 -22.87 14.68 -2.33
CA VAL A 210 -24.18 15.00 -1.75
C VAL A 210 -25.34 14.63 -2.68
N ASP A 211 -25.13 14.71 -4.00
CA ASP A 211 -26.16 14.47 -5.01
C ASP A 211 -26.39 12.96 -5.29
N VAL A 212 -25.60 12.04 -4.69
CA VAL A 212 -25.70 10.57 -4.81
C VAL A 212 -26.45 9.98 -3.61
#